data_AF-A0A940ZQC7-F1
#
_entry.id   AF-A0A940ZQC7-F1
#
_cell.length_a   1.000
_cell.length_b   1.000
_cell.length_c   1.000
_cell.angle_alpha   90.00
_cell.angle_beta   90.00
_cell.angle_gamma   90.00
#
_symmetry.space_group_name_H-M   'P 1'
#
loop_
_entity.id
_entity.type
_entity.pdbx_description
1 polymer ?
#
loop_
_entity_poly.entity_id
_entity_poly.type
_entity_poly.pdbx_seq_one_letter_code
_entity_poly.pdbx_strand_id
1 'polypeptide(L)'
;MKRERVVIVFAVCFMLFVLSSWAFAQTTVPEQPKAPAGDQNWTVYLESENRKYYFNPASEERFDEAKVRVWEKIAAKNKDGESDIVKSLIEFNCASSKYRIVASREFDVSGQEKPEVRLENEPWQYFNLETVLGALYDNVCYKHGTKIQKLKSIPSLVAPAKDTEKP
;
A
#
# COMPACT_ATOMS: atom_id res chain seq x y z
N MET A 1 74.00 19.10 -16.52
CA MET A 1 72.67 19.35 -17.13
C MET A 1 71.84 18.08 -17.06
N LYS A 2 70.99 17.92 -16.03
CA LYS A 2 70.11 16.75 -15.83
C LYS A 2 68.95 17.18 -14.93
N ARG A 3 68.11 18.11 -15.41
CA ARG A 3 67.02 18.69 -14.61
C ARG A 3 65.84 19.15 -15.45
N GLU A 4 65.40 18.38 -16.44
CA GLU A 4 64.27 18.79 -17.31
C GLU A 4 63.30 17.65 -17.69
N ARG A 5 63.35 16.48 -17.03
CA ARG A 5 62.49 15.33 -17.41
C ARG A 5 61.48 14.87 -16.35
N VAL A 6 61.21 15.68 -15.33
CA VAL A 6 60.32 15.27 -14.22
C VAL A 6 58.95 15.95 -14.27
N VAL A 7 58.76 16.99 -15.08
CA VAL A 7 57.54 17.81 -15.00
C VAL A 7 56.40 17.33 -15.90
N ILE A 8 56.66 16.48 -16.91
CA ILE A 8 55.64 16.12 -17.92
C ILE A 8 54.80 14.89 -17.52
N VAL A 9 55.18 14.12 -16.49
CA VAL A 9 54.42 12.92 -16.09
C VAL A 9 53.26 13.25 -15.13
N PHE A 10 53.27 14.42 -14.48
CA PHE A 10 52.22 14.77 -13.51
C PHE A 10 50.96 15.42 -14.13
N ALA A 11 51.00 15.84 -15.40
CA ALA A 11 49.88 16.57 -16.01
C ALA A 11 48.78 15.67 -16.61
N VAL A 12 49.03 14.36 -16.80
CA VAL A 12 48.09 13.47 -17.51
C VAL A 12 47.18 12.67 -16.57
N CYS A 13 47.56 12.46 -15.31
CA CYS A 13 46.73 11.71 -14.36
C CYS A 13 45.61 12.53 -13.68
N PHE A 14 45.64 13.86 -13.77
CA PHE A 14 44.66 14.72 -13.07
C PHE A 14 43.41 15.05 -13.90
N MET A 15 43.39 14.70 -15.20
CA MET A 15 42.28 14.99 -16.13
C MET A 15 41.49 13.73 -16.53
N LEU A 16 41.49 12.69 -15.69
CA LEU A 16 40.63 11.49 -15.87
C LEU A 16 39.74 11.20 -14.66
N PHE A 17 39.63 12.13 -13.71
CA PHE A 17 38.84 11.96 -12.49
C PHE A 17 37.63 12.90 -12.36
N VAL A 18 37.23 13.59 -13.43
CA VAL A 18 36.20 14.66 -13.35
C VAL A 18 34.89 14.32 -14.08
N LEU A 19 34.70 13.12 -14.62
CA LEU A 19 33.48 12.77 -15.38
C LEU A 19 32.72 11.54 -14.88
N SER A 20 32.89 11.15 -13.62
CA SER A 20 32.04 10.15 -12.97
C SER A 20 31.31 10.71 -11.75
N SER A 21 30.91 11.98 -11.79
CA SER A 21 29.83 12.49 -10.93
C SER A 21 28.50 11.95 -11.43
N TRP A 22 28.31 10.64 -11.27
CA TRP A 22 26.98 10.06 -11.33
C TRP A 22 26.26 10.65 -10.14
N ALA A 23 25.42 11.65 -10.41
CA ALA A 23 24.47 12.16 -9.46
C ALA A 23 23.63 10.96 -9.02
N PHE A 24 23.96 10.40 -7.85
CA PHE A 24 23.02 9.58 -7.11
C PHE A 24 21.88 10.52 -6.75
N ALA A 25 20.89 10.63 -7.64
CA ALA A 25 19.57 11.07 -7.25
C ALA A 25 19.20 10.17 -6.08
N GLN A 26 19.21 10.73 -4.87
CA GLN A 26 18.66 10.06 -3.70
C GLN A 26 17.17 9.92 -4.01
N THR A 27 16.79 8.79 -4.60
CA THR A 27 15.41 8.39 -4.72
C THR A 27 14.92 8.21 -3.30
N THR A 28 14.34 9.27 -2.73
CA THR A 28 13.61 9.18 -1.47
C THR A 28 12.54 8.13 -1.67
N VAL A 29 12.75 6.95 -1.07
CA VAL A 29 11.75 5.87 -1.09
C VAL A 29 10.47 6.50 -0.53
N PRO A 30 9.36 6.51 -1.29
CA PRO A 30 8.13 7.11 -0.82
C PRO A 30 7.75 6.49 0.52
N GLU A 31 7.58 7.33 1.54
CA GLU A 31 7.29 6.92 2.91
C GLU A 31 5.97 6.13 2.93
N GLN A 32 6.05 4.86 3.32
CA GLN A 32 4.89 3.98 3.37
C GLN A 32 3.96 4.36 4.53
N PRO A 33 2.65 4.09 4.42
CA PRO A 33 1.68 4.47 5.45
C PRO A 33 1.94 3.71 6.75
N LYS A 34 2.17 4.45 7.84
CA LYS A 34 2.31 3.87 9.19
C LYS A 34 0.98 3.28 9.65
N ALA A 35 1.00 2.19 10.42
CA ALA A 35 -0.23 1.66 10.99
C ALA A 35 -0.91 2.71 11.90
N PRO A 36 -2.25 2.78 11.90
CA PRO A 36 -3.00 3.63 12.81
C PRO A 36 -2.63 3.29 14.26
N ALA A 37 -2.12 4.28 15.01
CA ALA A 37 -1.66 4.10 16.39
C ALA A 37 -2.80 4.04 17.42
N GLY A 38 -4.06 4.21 17.00
CA GLY A 38 -5.23 4.20 17.88
C GLY A 38 -6.41 3.41 17.32
N ASP A 39 -7.45 3.27 18.13
CA ASP A 39 -8.67 2.50 17.81
C ASP A 39 -9.69 3.25 16.95
N GLN A 40 -9.35 4.43 16.45
CA GLN A 40 -10.30 5.22 15.67
C GLN A 40 -10.52 4.59 14.29
N ASN A 41 -11.79 4.28 14.01
CA ASN A 41 -12.34 3.84 12.72
C ASN A 41 -12.10 2.38 12.29
N TRP A 42 -11.85 1.45 13.21
CA TRP A 42 -11.86 0.02 12.85
C TRP A 42 -13.30 -0.49 12.63
N THR A 43 -13.55 -1.10 11.48
CA THR A 43 -14.83 -1.70 11.10
C THR A 43 -14.69 -3.21 11.10
N VAL A 44 -15.58 -3.92 11.82
CA VAL A 44 -15.64 -5.39 11.77
C VAL A 44 -16.17 -5.81 10.41
N TYR A 45 -15.45 -6.70 9.72
CA TYR A 45 -15.91 -7.28 8.46
C TYR A 45 -16.17 -8.79 8.56
N LEU A 46 -15.64 -9.45 9.59
CA LEU A 46 -15.87 -10.87 9.86
C LEU A 46 -15.68 -11.16 11.35
N GLU A 47 -16.43 -12.13 11.86
CA GLU A 47 -16.35 -12.60 13.24
C GLU A 47 -16.50 -14.13 13.27
N SER A 48 -15.57 -14.80 13.95
CA SER A 48 -15.64 -16.25 14.23
C SER A 48 -15.86 -16.48 15.73
N GLU A 49 -15.95 -17.74 16.17
CA GLU A 49 -16.10 -18.08 17.59
C GLU A 49 -14.99 -17.47 18.46
N ASN A 50 -13.75 -17.50 17.98
CA ASN A 50 -12.55 -17.14 18.75
C ASN A 50 -11.81 -15.89 18.22
N ARG A 51 -12.25 -15.29 17.11
CA ARG A 51 -11.57 -14.15 16.50
C ARG A 51 -12.55 -13.09 15.99
N LYS A 52 -12.09 -11.84 15.95
CA LYS A 52 -12.71 -10.76 15.19
C LYS A 52 -11.72 -10.20 14.19
N TYR A 53 -12.25 -9.82 13.05
CA TYR A 53 -11.49 -9.32 11.93
C TYR A 53 -12.00 -7.93 11.57
N TYR A 54 -11.06 -7.00 11.53
CA TYR A 54 -11.32 -5.59 11.34
C TYR A 54 -10.53 -5.07 10.16
N PHE A 55 -11.05 -4.03 9.52
CA PHE A 55 -10.30 -3.19 8.61
C PHE A 55 -10.48 -1.73 8.97
N ASN A 56 -9.55 -0.88 8.56
CA ASN A 56 -9.64 0.57 8.78
C ASN A 56 -9.99 1.28 7.45
N PRO A 57 -11.24 1.72 7.22
CA PRO A 57 -11.61 2.42 6.00
C PRO A 57 -10.87 3.75 5.82
N ALA A 58 -10.45 4.38 6.92
CA ALA A 58 -9.71 5.64 6.86
C ALA A 58 -8.26 5.46 6.41
N SER A 59 -7.75 4.22 6.38
CA SER A 59 -6.43 3.90 5.82
C SER A 59 -6.49 3.36 4.39
N GLU A 60 -7.67 3.38 3.75
CA GLU A 60 -7.80 2.97 2.36
C GLU A 60 -7.05 3.92 1.43
N GLU A 61 -6.07 3.38 0.71
CA GLU A 61 -5.33 4.07 -0.34
C GLU A 61 -5.60 3.41 -1.68
N ARG A 62 -6.01 4.19 -2.68
CA ARG A 62 -6.24 3.70 -4.04
C ARG A 62 -5.16 4.26 -4.96
N PHE A 63 -4.34 3.38 -5.50
CA PHE A 63 -3.27 3.75 -6.45
C PHE A 63 -3.82 3.92 -7.86
N ASP A 64 -4.78 3.08 -8.23
CA ASP A 64 -5.51 3.11 -9.49
C ASP A 64 -6.90 2.48 -9.31
N GLU A 65 -7.66 2.27 -10.39
CA GLU A 65 -8.99 1.66 -10.32
C GLU A 65 -8.97 0.17 -9.94
N ALA A 66 -7.83 -0.49 -10.12
CA ALA A 66 -7.65 -1.91 -9.85
C ALA A 66 -6.98 -2.18 -8.49
N LYS A 67 -6.17 -1.26 -7.96
CA LYS A 67 -5.37 -1.50 -6.75
C LYS A 67 -5.80 -0.66 -5.57
N VAL A 68 -5.97 -1.33 -4.44
CA VAL A 68 -6.33 -0.72 -3.17
C VAL A 68 -5.47 -1.30 -2.07
N ARG A 69 -5.10 -0.48 -1.10
CA ARG A 69 -4.36 -0.87 0.08
C ARG A 69 -5.12 -0.46 1.32
N VAL A 70 -5.11 -1.31 2.33
CA VAL A 70 -5.89 -1.13 3.55
C VAL A 70 -5.20 -1.81 4.73
N TRP A 71 -5.40 -1.28 5.93
CA TRP A 71 -4.98 -1.96 7.15
C TRP A 71 -6.07 -2.94 7.61
N GLU A 72 -5.66 -4.17 7.86
CA GLU A 72 -6.40 -5.22 8.54
C GLU A 72 -5.89 -5.36 9.98
N LYS A 73 -6.80 -5.70 10.90
CA LYS A 73 -6.50 -6.09 12.27
C LYS A 73 -7.24 -7.39 12.62
N ILE A 74 -6.52 -8.36 13.18
CA ILE A 74 -7.09 -9.61 13.69
C ILE A 74 -6.94 -9.61 15.20
N ALA A 75 -8.02 -9.81 15.93
CA ALA A 75 -8.05 -9.89 17.38
C ALA A 75 -8.55 -11.26 17.86
N ALA A 76 -7.96 -11.79 18.92
CA ALA A 76 -8.46 -12.95 19.65
C ALA A 76 -9.54 -12.52 20.63
N LYS A 77 -10.59 -13.33 20.76
CA LYS A 77 -11.61 -13.18 21.79
C LYS A 77 -11.21 -13.97 23.04
N ASN A 78 -11.15 -13.28 24.16
CA ASN A 78 -10.84 -13.84 25.48
C ASN A 78 -11.99 -13.56 26.45
N LYS A 79 -11.96 -14.19 27.64
CA LYS A 79 -12.99 -13.97 28.68
C LYS A 79 -13.07 -12.51 29.12
N ASP A 80 -11.93 -11.81 29.08
CA ASP A 80 -11.78 -10.45 29.58
C ASP A 80 -11.87 -9.39 28.48
N GLY A 81 -12.16 -9.78 27.23
CA GLY A 81 -12.29 -8.87 26.09
C GLY A 81 -11.54 -9.36 24.85
N GLU A 82 -10.90 -8.44 24.14
CA GLU A 82 -10.19 -8.71 22.89
C GLU A 82 -8.71 -8.36 23.01
N SER A 83 -7.85 -9.17 22.39
CA SER A 83 -6.41 -8.89 22.28
C SER A 83 -5.99 -8.92 20.82
N ASP A 84 -5.37 -7.85 20.34
CA ASP A 84 -4.80 -7.79 18.99
C ASP A 84 -3.79 -8.94 18.81
N ILE A 85 -3.86 -9.65 17.68
CA ILE A 85 -2.91 -10.71 17.29
C ILE A 85 -1.95 -10.13 16.25
N VAL A 86 -2.50 -9.50 15.22
CA VAL A 86 -1.74 -8.95 14.11
C VAL A 86 -2.47 -7.77 13.47
N LYS A 87 -1.71 -6.78 13.04
CA LYS A 87 -2.14 -5.74 12.11
C LYS A 87 -1.34 -5.88 10.82
N SER A 88 -2.00 -5.92 9.68
CA SER A 88 -1.37 -6.12 8.37
C SER A 88 -1.80 -5.06 7.38
N LEU A 89 -0.86 -4.47 6.65
CA LEU A 89 -1.12 -3.61 5.51
C LEU A 89 -1.22 -4.48 4.27
N ILE A 90 -2.43 -4.66 3.76
CA ILE A 90 -2.70 -5.54 2.63
C ILE A 90 -2.96 -4.69 1.39
N GLU A 91 -2.32 -5.06 0.29
CA GLU A 91 -2.58 -4.50 -1.03
C GLU A 91 -3.32 -5.52 -1.89
N PHE A 92 -4.48 -5.14 -2.40
CA PHE A 92 -5.31 -5.93 -3.30
C PHE A 92 -5.23 -5.42 -4.73
N ASN A 93 -5.31 -6.35 -5.67
CA ASN A 93 -5.68 -6.09 -7.05
C ASN A 93 -7.13 -6.58 -7.27
N CYS A 94 -8.07 -5.65 -7.14
CA CYS A 94 -9.50 -5.82 -7.37
C CYS A 94 -9.83 -6.31 -8.79
N ALA A 95 -8.94 -6.23 -9.78
CA ALA A 95 -9.21 -6.75 -11.12
C ALA A 95 -9.02 -8.27 -11.21
N SER A 96 -8.13 -8.84 -10.40
CA SER A 96 -7.62 -10.21 -10.59
C SER A 96 -7.62 -11.08 -9.34
N SER A 97 -8.27 -10.65 -8.25
CA SER A 97 -8.33 -11.37 -6.97
C SER A 97 -6.94 -11.79 -6.50
N LYS A 98 -5.99 -10.85 -6.57
CA LYS A 98 -4.64 -11.01 -6.04
C LYS A 98 -4.42 -10.10 -4.86
N TYR A 99 -3.53 -10.51 -3.98
CA TYR A 99 -3.09 -9.69 -2.85
C TYR A 99 -1.59 -9.83 -2.60
N ARG A 100 -1.06 -8.93 -1.78
CA ARG A 100 0.22 -9.07 -1.10
C ARG A 100 0.18 -8.36 0.25
N ILE A 101 0.98 -8.82 1.20
CA ILE A 101 1.18 -8.14 2.48
C ILE A 101 2.38 -7.21 2.33
N VAL A 102 2.19 -5.93 2.64
CA VAL A 102 3.19 -4.87 2.50
C VAL A 102 3.89 -4.60 3.83
N ALA A 103 3.15 -4.70 4.94
CA ALA A 103 3.68 -4.56 6.28
C ALA A 103 2.86 -5.40 7.26
N SER A 104 3.49 -5.83 8.35
CA SER A 104 2.80 -6.48 9.46
C SER A 104 3.37 -6.07 10.81
N ARG A 105 2.51 -6.05 11.82
CA ARG A 105 2.83 -5.85 13.23
C ARG A 105 2.17 -6.96 14.01
N GLU A 106 3.00 -7.78 14.65
CA GLU A 106 2.51 -8.84 15.53
C GLU A 106 2.46 -8.32 16.97
N PHE A 107 1.56 -8.91 17.76
CA PHE A 107 1.46 -8.66 19.18
C PHE A 107 1.83 -9.93 19.94
N ASP A 108 2.57 -9.79 21.03
CA ASP A 108 2.88 -10.92 21.90
C ASP A 108 1.72 -11.25 22.85
N VAL A 109 1.88 -12.31 23.65
CA VAL A 109 0.87 -12.75 24.62
C VAL A 109 0.60 -11.74 25.73
N SER A 110 1.50 -10.76 25.93
CA SER A 110 1.34 -9.66 26.88
C SER A 110 0.66 -8.43 26.25
N GLY A 111 0.35 -8.50 24.95
CA GLY A 111 -0.23 -7.39 24.18
C GLY A 111 0.79 -6.35 23.74
N GLN A 112 2.10 -6.62 23.88
CA GLN A 112 3.13 -5.71 23.39
C GLN A 112 3.33 -5.87 21.88
N GLU A 113 3.39 -4.74 21.19
CA GLU A 113 3.64 -4.67 19.76
C GLU A 113 5.10 -5.03 19.46
N LYS A 114 5.30 -6.06 18.63
CA LYS A 114 6.61 -6.38 18.06
C LYS A 114 6.98 -5.37 16.96
N PRO A 115 8.28 -5.21 16.64
CA PRO A 115 8.70 -4.34 15.55
C PRO A 115 7.96 -4.63 14.24
N GLU A 116 7.54 -3.56 13.55
CA GLU A 116 6.89 -3.68 12.25
C GLU A 116 7.84 -4.34 11.24
N VAL A 117 7.37 -5.39 10.60
CA VAL A 117 8.06 -6.05 9.49
C VAL A 117 7.53 -5.46 8.19
N ARG A 118 8.44 -4.91 7.37
CA ARG A 118 8.11 -4.41 6.03
C ARG A 118 8.55 -5.41 4.97
N LEU A 119 7.63 -5.72 4.09
CA LEU A 119 7.76 -6.74 3.05
C LEU A 119 7.60 -6.06 1.69
N GLU A 120 8.53 -5.15 1.40
CA GLU A 120 8.53 -4.43 0.13
C GLU A 120 8.81 -5.40 -1.02
N ASN A 121 7.94 -5.39 -2.03
CA ASN A 121 8.04 -6.20 -3.25
C ASN A 121 7.74 -7.70 -3.11
N GLU A 122 6.96 -8.11 -2.11
CA GLU A 122 6.42 -9.47 -2.08
C GLU A 122 5.63 -9.80 -3.37
N PRO A 123 5.75 -11.03 -3.87
CA PRO A 123 5.03 -11.46 -5.05
C PRO A 123 3.52 -11.44 -4.80
N TRP A 124 2.77 -11.12 -5.85
CA TRP A 124 1.33 -11.20 -5.82
C TRP A 124 0.86 -12.64 -5.71
N GLN A 125 -0.03 -12.91 -4.76
CA GLN A 125 -0.61 -14.22 -4.51
C GLN A 125 -2.10 -14.21 -4.87
N TYR A 126 -2.61 -15.32 -5.40
CA TYR A 126 -4.04 -15.53 -5.55
C TYR A 126 -4.64 -15.99 -4.23
N PHE A 127 -5.91 -15.65 -4.01
CA PHE A 127 -6.67 -16.14 -2.87
C PHE A 127 -8.07 -16.58 -3.31
N ASN A 128 -8.69 -17.44 -2.50
CA ASN A 128 -10.06 -17.87 -2.71
C ASN A 128 -11.02 -16.86 -2.06
N LEU A 129 -12.10 -16.50 -2.76
CA LEU A 129 -13.14 -15.57 -2.28
C LEU A 129 -13.94 -16.11 -1.10
N GLU A 130 -13.96 -17.43 -0.88
CA GLU A 130 -14.63 -18.06 0.27
C GLU A 130 -13.79 -18.05 1.55
N THR A 131 -12.75 -17.22 1.62
CA THR A 131 -11.85 -17.11 2.77
C THR A 131 -12.06 -15.79 3.52
N VAL A 132 -11.43 -15.67 4.70
CA VAL A 132 -11.35 -14.40 5.46
C VAL A 132 -10.90 -13.24 4.57
N LEU A 133 -9.89 -13.49 3.73
CA LEU A 133 -9.36 -12.49 2.83
C LEU A 133 -10.36 -12.13 1.72
N GLY A 134 -11.19 -13.08 1.30
CA GLY A 134 -12.33 -12.84 0.42
C GLY A 134 -13.38 -11.91 1.03
N ALA A 135 -13.70 -12.10 2.31
CA ALA A 135 -14.61 -11.21 3.03
C ALA A 135 -14.04 -9.78 3.14
N LEU A 136 -12.74 -9.64 3.44
CA LEU A 136 -12.07 -8.33 3.42
C LEU A 136 -12.11 -7.70 2.02
N TYR A 137 -11.80 -8.50 0.99
CA TYR A 137 -11.81 -8.06 -0.39
C TYR A 137 -13.17 -7.51 -0.82
N ASP A 138 -14.27 -8.16 -0.42
CA ASP A 138 -15.62 -7.70 -0.76
C ASP A 138 -15.93 -6.32 -0.14
N ASN A 139 -15.47 -6.08 1.08
CA ASN A 139 -15.64 -4.79 1.77
C ASN A 139 -14.83 -3.66 1.13
N VAL A 140 -13.68 -3.96 0.54
CA VAL A 140 -12.71 -2.95 0.09
C VAL A 140 -12.77 -2.73 -1.43
N CYS A 141 -13.09 -3.76 -2.21
CA CYS A 141 -13.15 -3.70 -3.68
C CYS A 141 -14.57 -3.42 -4.23
N TYR A 142 -15.62 -3.56 -3.41
CA TYR A 142 -17.00 -3.27 -3.82
C TYR A 142 -17.61 -2.18 -2.93
N LYS A 143 -18.44 -1.32 -3.53
CA LYS A 143 -19.31 -0.39 -2.81
C LYS A 143 -20.75 -0.64 -3.25
N HIS A 144 -21.64 -0.92 -2.30
CA HIS A 144 -23.06 -1.20 -2.56
C HIS A 144 -23.28 -2.30 -3.61
N GLY A 145 -22.50 -3.38 -3.56
CA GLY A 145 -22.57 -4.48 -4.53
C GLY A 145 -22.05 -4.16 -5.93
N THR A 146 -21.52 -2.95 -6.17
CA THR A 146 -20.90 -2.57 -7.44
C THR A 146 -19.39 -2.55 -7.30
N LYS A 147 -18.69 -3.23 -8.22
CA LYS A 147 -17.23 -3.19 -8.30
C LYS A 147 -16.78 -1.77 -8.64
N ILE A 148 -15.88 -1.21 -7.84
CA ILE A 148 -15.50 0.21 -7.90
C ILE A 148 -14.85 0.61 -9.25
N GLN A 149 -14.37 -0.37 -10.02
CA GLN A 149 -13.84 -0.18 -11.39
C GLN A 149 -14.85 0.41 -12.40
N LYS A 150 -16.16 0.33 -12.12
CA LYS A 150 -17.19 0.69 -13.11
C LYS A 150 -17.64 2.16 -13.06
N LEU A 151 -17.21 2.96 -12.08
CA LEU A 151 -17.78 4.30 -11.86
C LEU A 151 -17.15 5.44 -12.67
N LYS A 152 -15.97 5.26 -13.28
CA LYS A 152 -15.29 6.34 -14.03
C LYS A 152 -15.63 6.41 -15.52
N SER A 153 -16.39 5.44 -16.05
CA SER A 153 -16.76 5.39 -17.47
C SER A 153 -18.19 5.84 -17.79
N ILE A 154 -18.84 6.60 -16.91
CA ILE A 154 -20.05 7.35 -17.29
C ILE A 154 -19.60 8.73 -17.77
N PRO A 155 -19.40 8.97 -19.08
CA PRO A 155 -19.37 10.32 -19.58
C PRO A 155 -20.69 10.99 -19.21
N SER A 156 -20.58 12.17 -18.59
CA SER A 156 -21.70 13.05 -18.26
C SER A 156 -22.59 13.24 -19.49
N LEU A 157 -23.69 12.48 -19.56
CA LEU A 157 -24.76 12.65 -20.53
C LEU A 157 -25.78 13.62 -19.95
N VAL A 158 -25.38 14.87 -19.73
CA VAL A 158 -26.34 15.99 -19.66
C VAL A 158 -25.67 17.24 -20.23
N ALA A 159 -25.74 17.41 -21.55
CA ALA A 159 -25.78 18.74 -22.13
C ALA A 159 -27.26 19.08 -22.37
N PRO A 160 -27.80 20.20 -21.84
CA PRO A 160 -29.16 20.61 -22.13
C PRO A 160 -29.27 21.04 -23.60
N ALA A 161 -30.29 20.51 -24.28
CA ALA A 161 -30.65 20.92 -25.63
C ALA A 161 -30.97 22.43 -25.64
N LYS A 162 -30.27 23.16 -26.50
CA LYS A 162 -30.51 24.57 -26.77
C LYS A 162 -31.58 24.65 -27.86
N ASP A 163 -32.85 24.73 -27.46
CA ASP A 163 -33.91 25.09 -28.39
C ASP A 163 -33.71 26.55 -28.81
N THR A 164 -33.38 26.74 -30.09
CA THR A 164 -33.35 28.06 -30.72
C THR A 164 -34.66 28.20 -31.49
N GLU A 165 -35.64 28.81 -30.82
CA GLU A 165 -36.84 29.34 -31.45
C GLU A 165 -36.45 30.56 -32.30
N LYS A 166 -36.80 30.53 -33.57
CA LYS A 166 -36.54 31.56 -34.58
C LYS A 166 -37.85 32.31 -34.85
N PRO A 167 -37.88 33.66 -34.86
CA PRO A 167 -39.00 34.41 -35.42
C PRO A 167 -38.99 34.43 -36.96
#